data_AF-X0TSR1-F1
#
_entry.id   AF-X0TSR1-F1
#
_cell.length_a   1.000
_cell.length_b   1.000
_cell.length_c   1.000
_cell.angle_alpha   90.00
_cell.angle_beta   90.00
_cell.angle_gamma   90.00
#
_symmetry.space_group_name_H-M   'P 1'
#
loop_
_entity.id
_entity.type
_entity.pdbx_description
1 polymer ?
#
loop_
_entity_poly.entity_id
_entity_poly.type
_entity_poly.pdbx_seq_one_letter_code
_entity_poly.pdbx_strand_id
1 'polypeptide(L)'
;MIKIRVPATTANLGPGFDCLGLALKLYLTLEMEEIEEGLIIEYQGEGAEKFSAKKKEDTLIWKSINLVLRRAHKDIHKKGL
;
A
#
# COMPACT_ATOMS: atom_id res chain seq x y z
N MET A 1 -12.98 -4.61 -8.13
CA MET A 1 -11.58 -4.21 -8.34
C MET A 1 -11.42 -2.72 -8.06
N ILE A 2 -10.42 -2.35 -7.26
CA ILE A 2 -10.01 -0.98 -6.93
C ILE A 2 -8.57 -0.80 -7.40
N LYS A 3 -8.27 0.32 -8.05
CA LYS A 3 -6.92 0.68 -8.50
C LYS A 3 -6.51 2.03 -7.90
N ILE A 4 -5.39 2.05 -7.19
CA ILE A 4 -4.87 3.22 -6.48
C ILE A 4 -3.51 3.55 -7.07
N ARG A 5 -3.24 4.83 -7.31
CA ARG A 5 -1.94 5.32 -7.76
C ARG A 5 -1.44 6.38 -6.79
N VAL A 6 -0.31 6.12 -6.15
CA VAL A 6 0.27 6.97 -5.11
C VAL A 6 1.59 7.57 -5.62
N PRO A 7 1.74 8.91 -5.64
CA PRO A 7 3.01 9.51 -6.06
C PRO A 7 4.08 9.30 -4.98
N ALA A 8 5.32 9.11 -5.41
CA ALA A 8 6.48 9.29 -4.57
C ALA A 8 6.57 10.76 -4.11
N THR A 9 7.15 10.98 -2.95
CA THR A 9 7.34 12.32 -2.40
C THR A 9 8.80 12.56 -2.05
N THR A 10 9.18 13.83 -2.00
CA THR A 10 10.41 14.30 -1.36
C THR A 10 10.05 15.36 -0.31
N ALA A 11 10.93 15.57 0.66
CA ALA A 11 10.72 16.47 1.80
C ALA A 11 11.95 17.36 2.05
N ASN A 12 11.88 18.24 3.06
CA ASN A 12 12.98 19.09 3.52
C ASN A 12 13.54 20.02 2.43
N LEU A 13 12.63 20.68 1.72
CA LEU A 13 12.96 21.60 0.62
C LEU A 13 13.57 22.91 1.15
N GLY A 14 14.88 22.88 1.42
CA GLY A 14 15.64 24.03 1.92
C GLY A 14 15.17 24.46 3.32
N PRO A 15 14.75 25.73 3.53
CA PRO A 15 14.29 26.20 4.84
C PRO A 15 12.97 25.54 5.29
N GLY A 16 12.30 24.80 4.42
CA GLY A 16 11.04 24.09 4.71
C GLY A 16 11.19 22.78 5.48
N PHE A 17 12.09 22.74 6.45
CA PHE A 17 12.32 21.57 7.29
C PHE A 17 11.03 21.14 8.01
N ASP A 18 10.72 19.84 8.01
CA ASP A 18 9.55 19.21 8.63
C ASP A 18 8.15 19.74 8.22
N CYS A 19 8.06 20.62 7.21
CA CYS A 19 6.80 21.22 6.79
C CYS A 19 6.56 21.16 5.28
N LEU A 20 7.61 21.14 4.45
CA LEU A 20 7.47 21.11 3.00
C LEU A 20 7.72 19.71 2.43
N GLY A 21 6.82 19.30 1.54
CA GLY A 21 6.98 18.12 0.69
C GLY A 21 6.49 18.37 -0.73
N LEU A 22 7.04 17.62 -1.68
CA LEU A 22 6.69 17.70 -3.10
C LEU A 22 6.37 16.30 -3.63
N ALA A 23 5.21 16.16 -4.27
CA ALA A 23 4.85 14.96 -5.02
C ALA A 23 5.59 14.93 -6.36
N LEU A 24 6.15 13.77 -6.70
CA LEU A 24 6.92 13.56 -7.93
C LEU A 24 6.13 12.71 -8.93
N LYS A 25 6.48 12.80 -10.21
CA LYS A 25 5.89 11.98 -11.28
C LYS A 25 6.46 10.55 -11.32
N LEU A 26 6.64 9.94 -10.16
CA LEU A 26 7.04 8.54 -9.95
C LEU A 26 5.98 7.91 -9.06
N TYR A 27 5.51 6.69 -9.35
CA TYR A 27 4.28 6.18 -8.73
C TYR A 27 4.39 4.75 -8.27
N LEU A 28 3.78 4.48 -7.12
CA LEU A 28 3.34 3.15 -6.70
C LEU A 28 1.91 2.93 -7.22
N THR A 29 1.67 1.79 -7.86
CA THR A 29 0.31 1.37 -8.25
C THR A 29 -0.09 0.18 -7.40
N LEU A 30 -1.29 0.23 -6.84
CA LEU A 30 -1.91 -0.85 -6.07
C LEU A 30 -3.20 -1.27 -6.77
N GLU A 31 -3.35 -2.56 -6.98
CA GLU A 31 -4.54 -3.18 -7.56
C GLU A 31 -5.07 -4.17 -6.53
N MET A 32 -6.36 -4.07 -6.22
CA MET A 32 -7.01 -4.88 -5.19
C MET A 32 -8.38 -5.34 -5.66
N GLU A 33 -8.71 -6.59 -5.37
CA GLU A 33 -10.04 -7.14 -5.63
C GLU A 33 -10.46 -8.07 -4.50
N GLU A 34 -11.77 -8.19 -4.27
CA GLU A 34 -12.27 -9.18 -3.32
C GLU A 34 -12.18 -10.56 -3.98
N ILE A 35 -11.62 -11.54 -3.27
CA ILE A 35 -11.60 -12.95 -3.67
C ILE A 35 -12.44 -13.80 -2.70
N GLU A 36 -12.64 -15.09 -3.00
CA GLU A 36 -13.48 -15.97 -2.17
C GLU A 36 -12.89 -16.14 -0.76
N GLU A 37 -11.61 -16.46 -0.66
CA GLU A 37 -10.92 -16.68 0.62
C GLU A 37 -9.42 -16.38 0.56
N GLY A 38 -8.81 -16.15 1.73
CA GLY A 38 -7.37 -15.97 1.88
C GLY A 38 -6.87 -14.54 1.62
N LEU A 39 -5.54 -14.43 1.54
CA LEU A 39 -4.84 -13.18 1.25
C LEU A 39 -3.73 -13.43 0.22
N ILE A 40 -3.86 -12.85 -0.97
CA ILE A 40 -2.84 -12.87 -2.02
C ILE A 40 -2.25 -11.47 -2.13
N ILE A 41 -0.91 -11.39 -2.08
CA ILE A 41 -0.20 -10.14 -2.33
C ILE A 41 0.96 -10.47 -3.25
N GLU A 42 0.98 -9.78 -4.39
CA GLU A 42 2.02 -9.88 -5.39
C GLU A 42 2.75 -8.55 -5.50
N TYR A 43 4.08 -8.61 -5.63
CA TYR A 43 4.93 -7.43 -5.75
C TYR A 43 5.64 -7.48 -7.11
N GLN A 44 5.69 -6.34 -7.78
CA GLN A 44 6.41 -6.16 -9.05
C GLN A 44 7.16 -4.84 -9.04
N GLY A 45 8.25 -4.78 -9.81
CA GLY A 45 9.08 -3.58 -9.93
C GLY A 45 10.13 -3.44 -8.82
N GLU A 46 10.45 -2.20 -8.47
CA GLU A 46 11.60 -1.85 -7.62
C GLU A 46 11.47 -2.42 -6.20
N GLY A 47 12.45 -3.25 -5.81
CA GLY A 47 12.55 -3.82 -4.47
C GLY A 47 11.54 -4.93 -4.14
N ALA A 48 10.78 -5.42 -5.13
CA ALA A 48 9.78 -6.47 -4.96
C ALA A 48 10.34 -7.73 -4.28
N GLU A 49 11.56 -8.12 -4.63
CA GLU A 49 12.28 -9.28 -4.10
C GLU A 49 12.50 -9.22 -2.59
N LYS A 50 12.57 -8.01 -2.01
CA LYS A 50 12.75 -7.78 -0.56
C LYS A 50 11.48 -8.01 0.25
N PHE A 51 10.32 -8.00 -0.42
CA PHE A 51 9.01 -8.17 0.22
C PHE A 51 8.51 -9.59 0.14
N SER A 52 8.85 -10.33 -0.91
CA SER A 52 8.44 -11.73 -1.08
C SER A 52 8.93 -12.66 0.05
N ALA A 53 10.01 -12.30 0.75
CA ALA A 53 10.54 -13.06 1.88
C ALA A 53 9.90 -12.68 3.24
N LYS A 54 9.05 -11.64 3.30
CA LYS A 54 8.42 -11.17 4.54
C LYS A 54 7.04 -11.79 4.72
N LYS A 55 6.59 -11.92 5.97
CA LYS A 55 5.19 -12.23 6.26
C LYS A 55 4.30 -11.10 5.72
N LYS A 56 3.21 -11.47 5.04
CA LYS A 56 2.32 -10.52 4.37
C LYS A 56 1.77 -9.48 5.35
N GLU A 57 1.47 -9.94 6.56
CA GLU A 57 0.88 -9.18 7.66
C GLU A 57 1.79 -8.07 8.18
N ASP A 58 3.11 -8.22 7.99
CA ASP A 58 4.10 -7.28 8.50
C ASP A 58 4.33 -6.08 7.57
N THR A 59 3.88 -6.16 6.32
CA THR A 59 4.10 -5.13 5.32
C THR A 59 3.26 -3.87 5.59
N LEU A 60 3.83 -2.70 5.31
CA LEU A 60 3.13 -1.43 5.51
C LEU A 60 1.93 -1.29 4.57
N ILE A 61 2.01 -1.88 3.37
CA ILE A 61 0.91 -1.91 2.41
C ILE A 61 -0.29 -2.65 3.02
N TRP A 62 -0.10 -3.88 3.52
CA TRP A 62 -1.18 -4.62 4.16
C TRP A 62 -1.71 -3.93 5.42
N LYS A 63 -0.83 -3.44 6.29
CA LYS A 63 -1.25 -2.71 7.51
C LYS A 63 -2.13 -1.49 7.18
N SER A 64 -1.79 -0.77 6.12
CA SER A 64 -2.56 0.39 5.63
C SER A 64 -3.91 -0.03 5.07
N ILE A 65 -3.95 -1.09 4.25
CA ILE A 65 -5.19 -1.66 3.69
C ILE A 65 -6.12 -2.12 4.82
N ASN A 66 -5.64 -2.95 5.74
CA ASN A 66 -6.42 -3.47 6.86
C ASN A 66 -6.93 -2.35 7.77
N LEU A 67 -6.16 -1.27 7.95
CA LEU A 67 -6.62 -0.09 8.67
C LEU A 67 -7.81 0.60 7.99
N VAL A 68 -7.76 0.77 6.67
CA VAL A 68 -8.85 1.39 5.90
C VAL A 68 -10.09 0.51 5.89
N LEU A 69 -9.93 -0.80 5.67
CA LEU A 69 -11.05 -1.74 5.64
C LEU A 69 -11.78 -1.80 6.99
N ARG A 70 -11.04 -1.84 8.10
CA ARG A 70 -11.64 -1.75 9.45
C ARG A 70 -12.42 -0.45 9.64
N ARG A 71 -11.89 0.69 9.18
CA ARG A 71 -12.57 1.99 9.25
C ARG A 71 -13.80 2.06 8.34
N ALA A 72 -13.79 1.34 7.22
CA ALA A 72 -14.92 1.23 6.31
C ALA A 72 -15.95 0.17 6.73
N HIS A 73 -15.80 -0.44 7.91
CA HIS A 73 -16.64 -1.54 8.40
C HIS A 73 -16.73 -2.73 7.41
N LYS A 74 -15.65 -2.99 6.66
CA LYS A 74 -15.53 -4.13 5.76
C LYS A 74 -14.83 -5.28 6.47
N ASP A 75 -15.53 -6.41 6.58
CA ASP A 75 -15.04 -7.61 7.24
C ASP A 75 -14.43 -8.58 6.22
N ILE A 76 -13.10 -8.64 6.21
CA ILE A 76 -12.27 -9.54 5.39
C ILE A 76 -12.17 -10.95 5.97
N HIS A 77 -12.77 -11.23 7.12
CA HIS A 77 -12.91 -12.61 7.58
C HIS A 77 -14.06 -13.35 6.89
N LYS A 78 -14.95 -12.61 6.21
CA LYS A 78 -16.07 -13.18 5.41
C LYS A 78 -15.73 -13.39 3.94
N LYS A 79 -14.69 -12.72 3.43
CA LYS A 79 -14.20 -12.76 2.04
C LYS A 79 -12.71 -12.48 1.99
N GLY A 80 -11.97 -13.12 1.10
CA GLY A 80 -10.53 -12.87 0.92
C GLY A 80 -10.19 -11.60 0.14
N LEU A 81 -8.88 -11.32 0.07
CA LEU A 81 -8.27 -10.24 -0.72
C LEU A 81 -7.08 -10.70 -1.55
#